data_AF-A0A656Z5G3-F1
#
_entry.id   AF-A0A656Z5G3-F1
#
_cell.length_a   1.000
_cell.length_b   1.000
_cell.length_c   1.000
_cell.angle_alpha   90.00
_cell.angle_beta   90.00
_cell.angle_gamma   90.00
#
_symmetry.space_group_name_H-M   'P 1'
#
loop_
_entity.id
_entity.type
_entity.pdbx_description
1 polymer ?
#
loop_
_entity_poly.entity_id
_entity_poly.type
_entity_poly.pdbx_seq_one_letter_code
_entity_poly.pdbx_strand_id
1 'polypeptide(L)' 'MAKPDALDLGLDVTADLQVLNARGEPSGPIFAIGPVTKGIYWEVTAVPDIRVQADRLTKVLLEG' A
#
# COMPACT_ATOMS: atom_id res chain seq x y z
N MET A 1 -8.69 12.26 -1.90
CA MET A 1 -7.27 12.49 -2.21
C MET A 1 -6.43 11.59 -1.34
N ALA A 2 -5.44 10.90 -1.90
CA ALA A 2 -4.55 10.00 -1.16
C ALA A 2 -3.50 10.80 -0.38
N LYS A 3 -3.13 10.33 0.80
CA LYS A 3 -2.11 10.94 1.66
C LYS A 3 -0.70 10.45 1.25
N PRO A 4 0.29 11.34 1.09
CA PRO A 4 1.68 10.92 0.92
C PRO A 4 2.23 10.30 2.22
N ASP A 5 3.17 9.38 2.11
CA ASP A 5 3.85 8.86 3.31
C ASP A 5 4.71 9.94 4.00
N ALA A 6 5.19 9.65 5.21
CA ALA A 6 5.90 10.62 6.05
C ALA A 6 7.22 11.14 5.44
N LEU A 7 7.83 10.40 4.51
CA LEU A 7 9.08 10.74 3.83
C LEU A 7 8.86 11.23 2.40
N ASP A 8 7.61 11.34 1.95
CA ASP A 8 7.24 11.75 0.59
C ASP A 8 7.88 10.89 -0.52
N LEU A 9 7.94 9.57 -0.29
CA LEU A 9 8.49 8.57 -1.22
C LEU A 9 7.40 7.78 -1.96
N GLY A 10 6.12 8.00 -1.63
CA GLY A 10 4.96 7.28 -2.12
C GLY A 10 3.69 7.62 -1.35
N LEU A 11 2.74 6.68 -1.33
CA LEU A 11 1.46 6.77 -0.65
C LEU A 11 1.55 6.15 0.74
N ASP A 12 0.84 6.76 1.69
CA ASP A 12 0.62 6.19 3.01
C ASP A 12 -0.44 5.08 2.90
N VAL A 13 -0.11 3.90 3.43
CA VAL A 13 -0.96 2.70 3.35
C VAL A 13 -1.04 2.01 4.70
N THR A 14 -2.15 1.32 4.96
CA THR A 14 -2.25 0.42 6.12
C THR A 14 -1.32 -0.77 5.97
N ALA A 15 -1.18 -1.57 7.03
CA ALA A 15 -0.48 -2.86 6.96
C ALA A 15 -1.04 -3.73 5.82
N ASP A 16 -2.34 -3.69 5.57
CA ASP A 16 -3.05 -4.47 4.55
C ASP A 16 -3.12 -3.76 3.19
N LEU A 17 -2.21 -2.81 2.95
CA LEU A 17 -2.00 -2.16 1.65
C LEU A 17 -3.14 -1.22 1.23
N GLN A 18 -4.06 -0.90 2.14
CA GLN A 18 -5.16 0.02 1.87
C GLN A 18 -4.66 1.47 1.93
N VAL A 19 -4.96 2.25 0.89
CA VAL A 19 -4.51 3.65 0.80
C VAL A 19 -5.19 4.49 1.88
N LEU A 20 -4.43 5.33 2.56
CA LEU A 20 -4.96 6.33 3.49
C LEU A 20 -5.38 7.61 2.76
N ASN A 21 -6.55 8.12 3.11
CA ASN A 21 -7.04 9.40 2.63
C ASN A 21 -6.30 10.57 3.34
N ALA A 22 -6.53 11.80 2.89
CA ALA A 22 -5.92 13.00 3.48
C ALA A 22 -6.17 13.20 4.99
N ARG A 23 -7.15 12.52 5.59
CA ARG A 23 -7.44 12.52 7.03
C ARG A 23 -6.73 11.40 7.79
N GLY A 24 -5.98 10.54 7.09
CA GLY A 24 -5.33 9.35 7.66
C GLY A 24 -6.28 8.17 7.84
N GLU A 25 -7.47 8.20 7.23
CA GLU A 25 -8.44 7.11 7.33
C GLU A 25 -8.31 6.18 6.11
N PRO A 26 -8.57 4.86 6.25
CA PRO A 26 -8.53 3.96 5.11
C PRO A 26 -9.57 4.34 4.06
N SER A 27 -9.15 4.34 2.80
CA SER A 27 -9.93 4.86 1.67
C SER A 27 -11.13 3.99 1.27
N GLY A 28 -11.26 2.76 1.78
CA GLY A 28 -12.28 1.80 1.35
C GLY A 28 -11.78 0.94 0.19
N PRO A 29 -12.16 1.20 -1.08
CA PRO A 29 -11.89 0.27 -2.17
C PRO A 29 -10.49 0.42 -2.81
N ILE A 30 -9.61 1.28 -2.28
CA ILE A 30 -8.34 1.63 -2.93
C ILE A 30 -7.16 1.02 -2.17
N PHE A 31 -6.37 0.23 -2.89
CA PHE A 31 -5.17 -0.44 -2.40
C PHE A 31 -3.98 -0.08 -3.27
N ALA A 32 -2.77 -0.17 -2.73
CA ALA A 32 -1.53 0.14 -3.44
C ALA A 32 -0.45 -0.91 -3.15
N ILE A 33 0.28 -1.30 -4.19
CA ILE A 33 1.40 -2.25 -4.10
C ILE A 33 2.58 -1.76 -4.95
N GLY A 34 3.78 -2.24 -4.64
CA GLY A 34 4.99 -1.92 -5.36
C GLY A 34 5.51 -0.51 -5.10
N PRO A 35 6.23 0.13 -6.06
CA PRO A 35 7.02 1.33 -5.80
C PRO A 35 6.28 2.49 -5.15
N VAL A 36 4.97 2.59 -5.37
CA VAL A 36 4.11 3.60 -4.74
C VAL A 36 3.95 3.42 -3.23
N THR A 37 4.40 2.32 -2.64
CA THR A 37 4.40 2.07 -1.18
C THR A 37 5.79 2.18 -0.56
N LYS A 38 6.77 2.77 -1.26
CA LYS A 38 8.19 2.78 -0.86
C LYS A 38 8.46 3.45 0.49
N GLY A 39 7.61 4.40 0.90
CA GLY A 39 7.69 5.00 2.24
C GLY A 39 7.53 4.00 3.39
N ILE A 40 6.85 2.88 3.14
CA ILE A 40 6.62 1.81 4.13
C ILE A 40 7.46 0.57 3.82
N TYR A 41 7.57 0.19 2.54
CA TYR A 41 8.33 -0.98 2.10
C TYR A 41 9.58 -0.52 1.35
N TRP A 42 10.67 -0.34 2.08
CA TRP A 42 11.97 0.07 1.53
C TRP A 42 12.40 -0.86 0.37
N GLU A 43 12.92 -0.29 -0.72
CA GLU A 43 13.37 -1.01 -1.93
C GLU A 43 12.32 -1.89 -2.64
N VAL A 44 11.01 -1.65 -2.46
CA VAL A 44 9.91 -2.36 -3.15
C VAL A 44 9.80 -2.02 -4.66
N THR A 45 10.87 -2.19 -5.41
CA THR A 45 10.89 -1.99 -6.87
C THR A 45 11.02 -3.29 -7.64
N ALA A 46 11.46 -4.37 -7.00
CA ALA A 46 11.69 -5.64 -7.67
C ALA A 46 10.42 -6.48 -7.75
N VAL A 47 10.27 -7.20 -8.87
CA VAL A 47 9.09 -8.02 -9.14
C VAL A 47 8.83 -9.09 -8.06
N PRO A 48 9.84 -9.76 -7.46
CA PRO A 48 9.59 -10.72 -6.38
C PRO A 48 8.84 -10.11 -5.18
N ASP A 49 9.23 -8.92 -4.72
CA ASP A 49 8.60 -8.25 -3.58
C ASP A 49 7.15 -7.85 -3.90
N ILE A 50 6.93 -7.34 -5.11
CA ILE A 50 5.58 -6.96 -5.58
C ILE A 50 4.66 -8.18 -5.64
N ARG A 51 5.17 -9.34 -6.06
CA ARG A 51 4.37 -10.58 -6.10
C ARG A 51 3.95 -11.05 -4.71
N VAL A 52 4.82 -10.90 -3.70
CA VAL A 52 4.48 -11.21 -2.30
C VAL A 52 3.39 -10.27 -1.78
N GLN A 53 3.47 -8.98 -2.10
CA GLN A 53 2.40 -8.03 -1.75
C GLN A 53 1.07 -8.37 -2.45
N ALA A 54 1.11 -8.78 -3.71
CA ALA A 54 -0.08 -9.20 -4.44
C ALA A 54 -0.73 -10.46 -3.82
N ASP A 55 0.08 -11.46 -3.45
CA ASP A 55 -0.42 -12.65 -2.74
C ASP A 55 -1.10 -12.28 -1.41
N ARG A 56 -0.46 -11.41 -0.61
CA ARG A 56 -1.04 -10.93 0.64
C ARG A 56 -2.35 -10.17 0.41
N LEU A 57 -2.37 -9.24 -0.55
CA LEU A 57 -3.56 -8.46 -0.88
C LEU A 57 -4.72 -9.36 -1.32
N THR A 58 -4.44 -10.44 -2.04
CA THR A 58 -5.46 -11.40 -2.46
C THR A 58 -6.18 -12.03 -1.27
N LYS A 59 -5.45 -12.36 -0.19
CA LYS A 59 -6.05 -12.90 1.04
C LYS A 59 -6.96 -11.87 1.71
N VAL A 60 -6.49 -10.63 1.83
CA VAL A 60 -7.28 -9.51 2.38
C VAL A 60 -8.58 -9.31 1.61
N LEU A 61 -8.55 -9.38 0.28
CA LEU A 61 -9.72 -9.15 -0.57
C LEU A 61 -10.72 -10.31 -0.59
N LEU A 62 -10.27 -11.53 -0.28
CA LEU A 62 -11.13 -12.72 -0.27
C LEU A 62 -11.68 -13.05 1.12
N GLU A 63 -10.98 -12.63 2.19
CA GLU A 63 -11.35 -12.90 3.58
C GLU A 63 -12.08 -11.72 4.26
N GLY A 64 -12.03 -10.52 3.66
CA GLY A 64 -12.77 -9.34 4.09
C GLY A 64 -14.18 -9.25 3.51
#